data_AF-A0A7W7PYR8-F1
#
_entry.id   AF-A0A7W7PYR8-F1
#
_cell.length_a   1.000
_cell.length_b   1.000
_cell.length_c   1.000
_cell.angle_alpha   90.00
_cell.angle_beta   90.00
_cell.angle_gamma   90.00
#
_symmetry.space_group_name_H-M   'P 1'
#
loop_
_entity.id
_entity.type
_entity.pdbx_description
1 polymer ?
#
loop_
_entity_poly.entity_id
_entity_poly.type
_entity_poly.pdbx_seq_one_letter_code
_entity_poly.pdbx_strand_id
1 'polypeptide(L)'
;MTTPLGIEPAAEDEKPKPRRSQADKWAMNYQAAKQYYEREGHLRVPRKHIETIVVDRRGGDGGNDEDQDVQELKLGAWIGNQRSRAATLSPERIEQLSAIGMRWT
;
A
#
# COMPACT_ATOMS: atom_id res chain seq x y z
N MET A 1 -5.93 -47.78 6.05
CA MET A 1 -5.13 -46.97 5.10
C MET A 1 -6.06 -45.88 4.57
N THR A 2 -5.59 -44.63 4.67
CA THR A 2 -6.19 -43.38 4.14
C THR A 2 -6.39 -43.48 2.61
N THR A 3 -7.37 -42.84 1.94
CA THR A 3 -7.35 -41.49 1.34
C THR A 3 -8.72 -41.24 0.63
N PRO A 4 -9.09 -40.01 0.18
CA PRO A 4 -10.26 -39.30 0.68
C PRO A 4 -11.32 -38.95 -0.38
N LEU A 5 -12.42 -38.39 0.14
CA LEU A 5 -13.64 -37.90 -0.51
C LEU A 5 -13.37 -36.87 -1.61
N GLY A 6 -14.01 -37.06 -2.77
CA GLY A 6 -13.98 -36.14 -3.90
C GLY A 6 -14.80 -34.87 -3.67
N ILE A 7 -14.33 -33.76 -4.24
CA ILE A 7 -15.08 -32.51 -4.39
C ILE A 7 -14.69 -31.93 -5.75
N GLU A 8 -15.67 -31.88 -6.65
CA GLU A 8 -15.58 -31.19 -7.94
C GLU A 8 -15.53 -29.67 -7.72
N PRO A 9 -14.78 -28.89 -8.53
CA PRO A 9 -14.77 -27.44 -8.40
C PRO A 9 -16.11 -26.87 -8.89
N ALA A 10 -16.87 -26.27 -7.97
CA ALA A 10 -18.10 -25.54 -8.26
C ALA A 10 -17.82 -24.32 -9.17
N ALA A 11 -18.65 -24.17 -10.19
CA ALA A 11 -18.77 -22.97 -11.01
C ALA A 11 -19.59 -21.89 -10.26
N GLU A 12 -19.53 -20.67 -10.81
CA GLU A 12 -20.42 -19.52 -10.54
C GLU A 12 -20.07 -18.67 -9.29
N ASP A 13 -19.79 -17.38 -9.52
CA ASP A 13 -20.61 -16.27 -9.00
C ASP A 13 -19.87 -14.92 -9.22
N GLU A 14 -20.64 -13.91 -9.62
CA GLU A 14 -20.23 -12.54 -9.95
C GLU A 14 -19.31 -11.94 -8.86
N LYS A 15 -17.99 -11.95 -9.09
CA LYS A 15 -17.03 -11.51 -8.08
C LYS A 15 -17.28 -10.04 -7.72
N PRO A 16 -17.63 -9.69 -6.47
CA PRO A 16 -17.67 -8.30 -6.05
C PRO A 16 -16.31 -7.67 -6.33
N LYS A 17 -16.31 -6.43 -6.86
CA LYS A 17 -15.10 -5.68 -7.28
C LYS A 17 -13.94 -5.96 -6.31
N PRO A 18 -12.76 -6.42 -6.80
CA PRO A 18 -11.71 -6.88 -5.91
C PRO A 18 -11.32 -5.76 -4.95
N ARG A 19 -11.48 -6.02 -3.65
CA ARG A 19 -11.05 -5.08 -2.61
C ARG A 19 -9.54 -4.85 -2.81
N ARG A 20 -9.09 -3.59 -2.87
CA ARG A 20 -7.65 -3.25 -3.00
C ARG A 20 -6.82 -4.09 -2.04
N SER A 21 -5.78 -4.75 -2.57
CA SER A 21 -4.97 -5.69 -1.80
C SER A 21 -4.12 -4.96 -0.76
N GLN A 22 -3.57 -5.71 0.20
CA GLN A 22 -2.64 -5.15 1.18
C GLN A 22 -1.33 -4.68 0.51
N ALA A 23 -0.95 -5.30 -0.60
CA ALA A 23 0.21 -4.90 -1.41
C ALA A 23 -0.05 -3.57 -2.11
N ASP A 24 -1.24 -3.36 -2.69
CA ASP A 24 -1.59 -2.08 -3.33
C ASP A 24 -1.59 -0.94 -2.32
N LYS A 25 -2.14 -1.19 -1.12
CA LYS A 25 -2.10 -0.22 -0.01
C LYS A 25 -0.67 0.12 0.40
N TRP A 26 0.22 -0.88 0.44
CA TRP A 26 1.64 -0.65 0.72
C TRP A 26 2.26 0.22 -0.36
N ALA A 27 2.09 -0.14 -1.64
CA ALA A 27 2.65 0.57 -2.77
C ALA A 27 2.22 2.05 -2.80
N MET A 28 0.92 2.34 -2.57
CA MET A 28 0.41 3.71 -2.49
C MET A 28 1.07 4.51 -1.36
N ASN A 29 1.14 3.96 -0.14
CA ASN A 29 1.77 4.69 0.98
C ASN A 29 3.28 4.86 0.77
N TYR A 30 3.94 3.88 0.16
CA TYR A 30 5.35 3.97 -0.17
C TYR A 30 5.61 5.03 -1.26
N GLN A 31 4.75 5.12 -2.27
CA GLN A 31 4.81 6.18 -3.28
C GLN A 31 4.67 7.56 -2.65
N ALA A 32 3.70 7.74 -1.73
CA ALA A 32 3.55 8.98 -0.97
C ALA A 32 4.79 9.29 -0.12
N ALA A 33 5.38 8.28 0.54
CA ALA A 33 6.61 8.43 1.30
C ALA A 33 7.78 8.88 0.41
N LYS A 34 7.91 8.28 -0.78
CA LYS A 34 8.94 8.64 -1.76
C LYS A 34 8.75 10.06 -2.28
N GLN A 35 7.53 10.46 -2.64
CA GLN A 35 7.22 11.82 -3.07
C GLN A 35 7.58 12.86 -1.99
N TYR A 36 7.22 12.57 -0.72
CA TYR A 36 7.63 13.42 0.40
C TYR A 36 9.15 13.49 0.54
N TYR A 37 9.85 12.36 0.41
CA TYR A 37 11.31 12.31 0.48
C TYR A 37 11.97 13.08 -0.67
N GLU A 38 11.48 12.98 -1.90
CA GLU A 38 12.02 13.74 -3.04
C GLU A 38 11.87 15.25 -2.84
N ARG A 39 10.79 15.69 -2.18
CA ARG A 39 10.55 17.09 -1.86
C ARG A 39 11.40 17.60 -0.68
N GLU A 40 11.49 16.81 0.40
CA GLU A 40 12.04 17.27 1.69
C GLU A 40 13.45 16.74 1.98
N GLY A 41 13.92 15.73 1.25
CA GLY A 41 15.19 15.02 1.48
C GLY A 41 15.21 14.15 2.74
N HIS A 42 14.07 14.00 3.44
CA HIS A 42 13.96 13.20 4.65
C HIS A 42 12.57 12.63 4.87
N LEU A 43 12.45 11.59 5.69
CA LEU A 43 11.15 11.01 6.06
C LEU A 43 10.67 11.39 7.47
N ARG A 44 11.01 12.61 7.91
CA ARG A 44 10.50 13.22 9.15
C ARG A 44 9.13 13.84 8.93
N VAL A 45 8.14 12.98 8.72
CA VAL A 45 6.78 13.41 8.42
C VAL A 45 6.03 13.81 9.71
N PRO A 46 5.49 15.04 9.81
CA PRO A 46 4.64 15.44 10.95
C PRO A 46 3.43 14.50 11.09
N ARG A 47 3.05 14.16 12.33
CA ARG A 47 2.00 13.13 12.58
C ARG A 47 0.66 13.41 11.89
N LYS A 48 0.28 14.67 11.73
CA LYS A 48 -0.99 15.09 11.09
C LYS A 48 -0.86 15.31 9.58
N HIS A 49 0.33 15.11 9.00
CA HIS A 49 0.58 15.34 7.58
C HIS A 49 -0.23 14.37 6.72
N ILE A 50 -0.86 14.95 5.69
CA ILE A 50 -1.57 14.24 4.64
C ILE A 50 -0.80 14.49 3.35
N GLU A 51 -0.40 13.41 2.68
CA GLU A 51 0.23 13.47 1.37
C GLU A 51 -0.79 13.07 0.32
N THR A 52 -0.81 13.80 -0.79
CA THR A 52 -1.76 13.57 -1.89
C THR A 52 -1.01 12.98 -3.06
N ILE A 53 -1.36 11.76 -3.44
CA ILE A 53 -0.77 11.08 -4.59
C ILE A 53 -1.80 10.92 -5.70
N VAL A 54 -1.33 10.99 -6.94
CA VAL A 54 -2.11 10.56 -8.09
C VAL A 54 -1.86 9.08 -8.30
N VAL A 55 -2.95 8.31 -8.39
CA VAL A 55 -2.93 6.88 -8.67
C VAL A 55 -3.77 6.61 -9.90
N ASP A 56 -3.23 5.81 -10.81
CA ASP A 56 -4.00 5.34 -11.95
C ASP A 56 -5.12 4.44 -11.44
N ARG A 57 -6.35 4.65 -11.93
CA ARG A 57 -7.49 3.81 -11.59
C ARG A 57 -7.35 2.45 -12.29
N ARG A 58 -6.43 1.60 -11.85
CA ARG A 58 -6.35 0.22 -12.33
C ARG A 58 -7.36 -0.65 -11.58
N GLY A 59 -8.53 -0.87 -12.18
CA GLY A 59 -9.43 -1.95 -11.76
C GLY A 59 -10.92 -1.63 -11.68
N GLY A 60 -11.46 -0.83 -12.60
CA GLY A 60 -12.91 -0.71 -12.80
C GLY A 60 -13.24 -0.89 -14.27
N ASP A 61 -13.91 -1.99 -14.61
CA ASP A 61 -14.45 -2.24 -15.95
C ASP A 61 -15.31 -1.05 -16.38
N GLY A 62 -14.83 -0.27 -17.37
CA GLY A 62 -15.58 0.83 -17.99
C GLY A 62 -15.12 2.28 -17.74
N GLY A 63 -13.93 2.54 -17.19
CA GLY A 63 -13.35 3.89 -17.14
C GLY A 63 -12.40 4.16 -18.31
N ASN A 64 -12.52 5.29 -19.00
CA ASN A 64 -11.54 5.72 -20.02
C ASN A 64 -10.14 5.77 -19.40
N ASP A 65 -9.11 5.43 -20.19
CA ASP A 65 -7.68 5.35 -19.83
C ASP A 65 -7.06 6.66 -19.31
N GLU A 66 -7.85 7.71 -19.08
CA GLU A 66 -7.42 9.07 -18.72
C GLU A 66 -7.83 9.50 -17.28
N ASP A 67 -8.59 8.68 -16.55
CA ASP A 67 -9.05 9.03 -15.19
C ASP A 67 -7.99 8.73 -14.12
N GLN A 68 -7.11 9.71 -13.89
CA GLN A 68 -6.22 9.77 -12.73
C GLN A 68 -7.04 10.02 -11.45
N ASP A 69 -6.96 9.12 -10.47
CA ASP A 69 -7.59 9.32 -9.15
C ASP A 69 -6.61 10.03 -8.21
N VAL A 70 -7.06 11.10 -7.55
CA VAL A 70 -6.30 11.78 -6.50
C VAL A 70 -6.63 11.15 -5.15
N GLN A 71 -5.62 10.61 -4.47
CA GLN A 71 -5.77 9.94 -3.18
C GLN A 71 -5.00 10.67 -2.09
N GLU A 72 -5.72 11.11 -1.06
CA GLU A 72 -5.14 11.63 0.17
C GLU A 72 -4.77 10.48 1.12
N LEU A 73 -3.54 10.49 1.62
CA LEU A 73 -3.00 9.49 2.54
C LEU A 73 -2.46 10.16 3.80
N LYS A 74 -2.83 9.64 4.97
CA LYS A 74 -2.32 10.09 6.29
C LYS A 74 -0.88 9.63 6.50
N LEU A 75 0.04 10.14 5.70
CA LEU A 75 1.43 9.71 5.64
C LEU A 75 2.11 9.83 7.01
N GLY A 76 1.86 10.91 7.75
CA GLY A 76 2.43 11.09 9.10
C GLY A 76 2.04 10.00 10.09
N ALA A 77 0.77 9.58 10.06
CA ALA A 77 0.29 8.49 10.89
C ALA A 77 0.86 7.14 10.44
N TRP A 78 0.93 6.91 9.12
CA TRP A 78 1.48 5.68 8.55
C TRP A 78 2.96 5.51 8.89
N ILE A 79 3.80 6.52 8.67
CA ILE A 79 5.23 6.52 9.04
C ILE A 79 5.42 6.27 10.54
N GLY A 80 4.59 6.90 11.39
CA GLY A 80 4.61 6.64 12.83
C GLY A 80 4.29 5.18 13.18
N ASN A 81 3.31 4.58 12.52
CA ASN A 81 2.95 3.17 12.69
C ASN A 81 4.05 2.22 12.17
N GLN A 82 4.72 2.57 11.06
CA GLN A 82 5.83 1.77 10.56
C GLN A 82 6.99 1.75 11.55
N ARG A 83 7.34 2.90 12.14
CA ARG A 83 8.33 2.96 13.22
C ARG A 83 7.97 2.06 14.40
N SER A 84 6.74 2.16 14.92
CA SER A 84 6.35 1.38 16.10
C SER A 84 6.29 -0.12 15.84
N ARG A 85 6.03 -0.52 14.59
CA ARG A 85 5.91 -1.93 14.16
C ARG A 85 7.16 -2.46 13.48
N ALA A 86 8.29 -1.75 13.55
CA ALA A 86 9.55 -2.12 12.90
C ALA A 86 9.95 -3.59 13.19
N ALA A 87 9.77 -4.04 14.43
CA ALA A 87 10.08 -5.41 14.86
C ALA A 87 9.26 -6.50 14.16
N THR A 88 8.09 -6.15 13.59
CA THR A 88 7.19 -7.09 12.89
C THR A 88 7.18 -6.89 11.38
N LEU A 89 7.97 -5.94 10.88
CA LEU A 89 8.00 -5.58 9.47
C LEU A 89 8.94 -6.53 8.72
N SER A 90 8.62 -6.84 7.46
CA SER A 90 9.53 -7.65 6.65
C SER A 90 10.84 -6.89 6.38
N PRO A 91 11.98 -7.59 6.26
CA PRO A 91 13.27 -6.95 5.99
C PRO A 91 13.26 -6.06 4.74
N GLU A 92 12.62 -6.51 3.67
CA GLU A 92 12.47 -5.77 2.42
C GLU A 92 11.78 -4.41 2.63
N ARG A 93 10.73 -4.37 3.46
CA ARG A 93 10.00 -3.13 3.75
C ARG A 93 10.80 -2.19 4.63
N ILE A 94 11.60 -2.72 5.54
CA ILE A 94 12.55 -1.94 6.35
C ILE A 94 13.59 -1.31 5.42
N GLU A 95 14.15 -2.09 4.50
CA GLU A 95 15.14 -1.62 3.53
C GLU A 95 14.56 -0.52 2.62
N GLN A 96 13.39 -0.75 2.03
CA GLN A 96 12.67 0.24 1.20
C GLN A 96 12.51 1.58 1.92
N LEU A 97 12.03 1.57 3.17
CA LEU A 97 11.84 2.80 3.95
C LEU A 97 13.18 3.43 4.36
N SER A 98 14.17 2.63 4.73
CA SER A 98 15.49 3.13 5.12
C SER A 98 16.21 3.82 3.95
N ALA A 99 16.06 3.27 2.73
CA ALA A 99 16.62 3.85 1.51
C ALA A 99 16.09 5.26 1.20
N ILE A 100 14.87 5.58 1.64
CA ILE A 100 14.26 6.92 1.50
C ILE A 100 14.32 7.74 2.80
N GLY A 101 15.30 7.46 3.67
CA GLY A 101 15.60 8.32 4.82
C GLY A 101 14.72 8.10 6.06
N MET A 102 14.06 6.95 6.18
CA MET A 102 13.37 6.55 7.41
C MET A 102 14.36 6.41 8.57
N ARG A 103 14.05 7.09 9.68
CA ARG A 103 14.71 6.85 10.97
C ARG A 103 13.83 5.97 11.84
N TRP A 104 14.44 4.96 12.44
CA TRP A 104 13.78 3.95 13.27
C TRP A 104 13.84 4.25 14.78
N THR A 105 14.52 5.33 15.17
CA THR A 105 14.64 5.83 16.54
C THR A 105 13.46 6.70 16.94
#